data_AF-A0A951FBQ5-F1
#
_entry.id   AF-A0A951FBQ5-F1
#
_cell.length_a   1.000
_cell.length_b   1.000
_cell.length_c   1.000
_cell.angle_alpha   90.00
_cell.angle_beta   90.00
_cell.angle_gamma   90.00
#
_symmetry.space_group_name_H-M   'P 1'
#
loop_
_entity.id
_entity.type
_entity.pdbx_description
1 polymer ?
#
loop_
_entity_poly.entity_id
_entity_poly.type
_entity_poly.pdbx_seq_one_letter_code
_entity_poly.pdbx_strand_id
1 'polypeptide(L)'
;MIPYTDFSAEDLELLAYMLEDEGAVDPGPLIQPRDPDAAIPLSFPQERLWFLDQWDPGNTVYNVPFAVRLSGPLNIDAFHRSLNEVVRRHESLRTTFRAVDDQPQQIVAPSLHIPLPILDLSQLPEPQQTAAVQQRITANANYAFDLTHGPLLCAELLHLSAQEHVFLLDIHHIVFDGWSVGLFLRELTVLYDAFVAGQPS
;
A
#
# COMPACT_ATOMS: atom_id res chain seq x y z
N MET A 1 -3.05 -11.85 -14.29
CA MET A 1 -4.45 -12.28 -14.02
C MET A 1 -4.41 -13.79 -13.95
N ILE A 2 -4.37 -14.35 -12.75
CA ILE A 2 -4.49 -15.81 -12.58
C ILE A 2 -5.89 -16.15 -13.09
N PRO A 3 -6.06 -17.05 -14.06
CA PRO A 3 -7.38 -17.41 -14.53
C PRO A 3 -8.17 -17.95 -13.34
N TYR A 4 -9.37 -17.44 -13.11
CA TYR A 4 -10.35 -18.20 -12.35
C TYR A 4 -10.47 -19.54 -13.07
N THR A 5 -10.18 -20.62 -12.34
CA THR A 5 -10.39 -21.98 -12.85
C THR A 5 -11.86 -22.07 -13.24
N ASP A 6 -12.12 -22.34 -14.52
CA ASP A 6 -13.48 -22.64 -14.97
C ASP A 6 -13.81 -24.01 -14.38
N PHE A 7 -14.60 -24.02 -13.30
CA PHE A 7 -15.05 -25.25 -12.67
C PHE A 7 -15.98 -25.98 -13.65
N SER A 8 -15.66 -27.24 -13.96
CA SER A 8 -16.52 -28.07 -14.80
C SER A 8 -17.79 -28.47 -14.04
N ALA A 9 -18.81 -28.95 -14.77
CA ALA A 9 -20.02 -29.47 -14.14
C ALA A 9 -19.73 -30.64 -13.18
N GLU A 10 -18.71 -31.46 -13.49
CA GLU A 10 -18.26 -32.55 -12.63
C GLU A 10 -17.58 -32.04 -11.35
N ASP A 11 -16.83 -30.93 -11.43
CA ASP A 11 -16.24 -30.28 -10.24
C ASP A 11 -17.32 -29.73 -9.30
N LEU A 12 -18.42 -29.20 -9.87
CA LEU A 12 -19.54 -28.67 -9.09
C LEU A 12 -20.39 -29.80 -8.45
N GLU A 13 -20.54 -30.94 -9.13
CA GLU A 13 -21.19 -32.12 -8.56
C GLU A 13 -20.36 -32.73 -7.42
N LEU A 14 -19.03 -32.79 -7.58
CA LEU A 14 -18.13 -33.24 -6.52
C LEU A 14 -18.18 -32.29 -5.31
N LEU A 15 -18.22 -30.98 -5.55
CA LEU A 15 -18.37 -29.97 -4.50
C LEU A 15 -19.71 -30.10 -3.76
N ALA A 16 -20.82 -30.30 -4.48
CA ALA A 16 -22.12 -30.53 -3.88
C ALA A 16 -22.13 -31.79 -3.01
N TYR A 17 -21.52 -32.89 -3.50
CA TYR A 17 -21.38 -34.12 -2.72
C TYR A 17 -20.54 -33.92 -1.45
N MET A 18 -19.45 -33.14 -1.52
CA MET A 18 -18.62 -32.80 -0.35
C MET A 18 -19.36 -31.90 0.66
N LEU A 19 -20.20 -30.98 0.18
CA LEU A 19 -21.02 -30.10 1.02
C LEU A 19 -22.21 -30.82 1.66
N GLU A 20 -22.71 -31.89 1.04
CA GLU A 20 -23.75 -32.76 1.61
C GLU A 20 -23.22 -33.67 2.74
N ASP A 21 -21.91 -33.96 2.75
CA ASP A 21 -21.24 -34.82 3.75
C ASP A 21 -20.61 -34.02 4.91
N GLU A 22 -20.41 -32.70 4.74
CA GLU A 22 -19.94 -31.82 5.83
C GLU A 22 -21.12 -31.20 6.61
N GLY A 23 -21.27 -31.60 7.86
CA GLY A 23 -22.06 -30.84 8.82
C GLY A 23 -21.62 -29.37 8.85
N ALA A 24 -22.56 -28.46 9.15
CA ALA A 24 -22.40 -27.01 9.08
C ALA A 24 -20.96 -26.54 9.34
N VAL A 25 -20.34 -25.92 8.33
CA VAL A 25 -19.02 -25.29 8.42
C VAL A 25 -19.04 -24.35 9.62
N ASP A 26 -18.29 -24.68 10.68
CA ASP A 26 -18.04 -23.76 11.78
C ASP A 26 -17.20 -22.60 11.21
N PRO A 27 -17.74 -21.38 11.09
CA PRO A 27 -17.00 -20.25 10.53
C PRO A 27 -15.82 -19.83 11.40
N GLY A 28 -15.64 -20.49 12.56
CA GLY A 28 -14.69 -20.11 13.57
C GLY A 28 -15.15 -18.85 14.31
N PRO A 29 -14.39 -18.44 15.34
CA PRO A 29 -14.69 -17.23 16.08
C PRO A 29 -14.53 -15.99 15.21
N LEU A 30 -15.47 -15.05 15.32
CA LEU A 30 -15.35 -13.72 14.71
C LEU A 30 -14.13 -12.99 15.26
N ILE A 31 -13.41 -12.29 14.38
CA ILE A 31 -12.29 -11.41 14.76
C ILE A 31 -12.82 -10.32 15.69
N GLN A 32 -12.30 -10.28 16.92
CA GLN A 32 -12.65 -9.27 17.91
C GLN A 32 -11.66 -8.10 17.86
N PRO A 33 -12.07 -6.89 18.27
CA PRO A 33 -11.13 -5.81 18.52
C PRO A 33 -10.03 -6.26 19.48
N ARG A 34 -8.77 -5.97 19.14
CA ARG A 34 -7.62 -6.22 20.00
C ARG A 34 -7.68 -5.29 21.21
N ASP A 35 -7.15 -5.74 22.35
CA ASP A 35 -6.76 -4.88 23.46
C ASP A 35 -5.70 -3.84 22.97
N PRO A 36 -5.92 -2.52 23.18
CA PRO A 36 -4.96 -1.49 22.78
C PRO A 36 -3.53 -1.70 23.31
N ASP A 37 -3.38 -2.32 24.49
CA ASP A 37 -2.09 -2.49 25.16
C ASP A 37 -1.43 -3.85 24.88
N ALA A 38 -2.11 -4.74 24.15
CA ALA A 38 -1.56 -6.06 23.83
C ALA A 38 -0.47 -5.99 22.76
N ALA A 39 0.59 -6.77 22.97
CA ALA A 39 1.59 -7.04 21.94
C ALA A 39 0.93 -7.57 20.66
N ILE A 40 1.41 -7.10 19.51
CA ILE A 40 0.81 -7.37 18.22
C ILE A 40 1.71 -8.36 17.48
N PRO A 41 1.41 -9.66 17.48
CA PRO A 41 2.21 -10.61 16.71
C PRO A 41 2.09 -10.33 15.21
N LEU A 42 3.08 -10.76 14.44
CA LEU A 42 2.97 -10.79 12.99
C LEU A 42 1.99 -11.90 12.59
N SER A 43 1.28 -11.67 11.50
CA SER A 43 0.61 -12.78 10.80
C SER A 43 1.65 -13.68 10.12
N PHE A 44 1.29 -14.93 9.82
CA PHE A 44 2.21 -15.86 9.13
C PHE A 44 2.83 -15.29 7.84
N PRO A 45 2.08 -14.58 6.96
CA PRO A 45 2.70 -13.95 5.78
C PRO A 45 3.69 -12.84 6.15
N GLN A 46 3.39 -12.06 7.20
CA GLN A 46 4.28 -11.01 7.67
C GLN A 46 5.55 -11.60 8.29
N GLU A 47 5.46 -12.69 9.07
CA GLU A 47 6.63 -13.38 9.64
C GLU A 47 7.59 -13.84 8.54
N ARG A 48 7.05 -14.40 7.45
CA ARG A 48 7.85 -14.79 6.29
C ARG A 48 8.58 -13.59 5.68
N LEU A 49 7.89 -12.48 5.46
CA LEU A 49 8.49 -11.27 4.86
C LEU A 49 9.52 -10.64 5.80
N TRP A 50 9.23 -10.58 7.10
CA TRP A 50 10.18 -10.12 8.11
C TRP A 50 11.44 -10.98 8.14
N PHE A 51 11.31 -12.30 8.18
CA PHE A 51 12.45 -13.21 8.13
C PHE A 51 13.34 -12.99 6.89
N LEU A 52 12.71 -12.81 5.72
CA LEU A 52 13.42 -12.59 4.47
C LEU A 52 14.16 -11.24 4.47
N ASP A 53 13.56 -10.20 5.02
CA ASP A 53 14.20 -8.90 5.22
C ASP A 53 15.41 -8.99 6.17
N GLN A 54 15.29 -9.73 7.29
CA GLN A 54 16.41 -9.93 8.21
C GLN A 54 17.55 -10.75 7.58
N TRP A 55 17.25 -11.63 6.62
CA TRP A 55 18.23 -12.43 5.91
C TRP A 55 18.97 -11.66 4.81
N ASP A 56 18.26 -10.79 4.08
CA ASP A 56 18.81 -9.97 2.98
C ASP A 56 18.34 -8.51 3.08
N PRO A 57 18.86 -7.74 4.06
CA PRO A 57 18.39 -6.39 4.32
C PRO A 57 18.60 -5.45 3.13
N GLY A 58 17.58 -4.65 2.83
CA GLY A 58 17.61 -3.68 1.73
C GLY A 58 17.24 -4.26 0.37
N ASN A 59 16.81 -5.52 0.30
CA ASN A 59 16.25 -6.11 -0.91
C ASN A 59 14.87 -5.49 -1.23
N THR A 60 14.71 -4.99 -2.46
CA THR A 60 13.52 -4.26 -2.93
C THR A 60 12.49 -5.16 -3.63
N VAL A 61 12.70 -6.48 -3.66
CA VAL A 61 11.81 -7.42 -4.36
C VAL A 61 10.38 -7.44 -3.80
N TYR A 62 10.21 -6.98 -2.55
CA TYR A 62 8.92 -6.88 -1.87
C TYR A 62 8.35 -5.45 -1.85
N ASN A 63 8.88 -4.58 -2.70
CA ASN A 63 8.26 -3.29 -2.96
C ASN A 63 7.02 -3.48 -3.86
N VAL A 64 6.04 -2.58 -3.70
CA VAL A 64 4.82 -2.52 -4.51
C VAL A 64 4.75 -1.13 -5.16
N PRO A 65 5.62 -0.86 -6.16
CA PRO A 65 5.67 0.45 -6.79
C PRO A 65 4.53 0.63 -7.79
N PHE A 66 3.96 1.82 -7.81
CA PHE A 66 3.04 2.24 -8.88
C PHE A 66 3.19 3.73 -9.21
N ALA A 67 2.96 4.04 -10.48
CA ALA A 67 3.00 5.38 -11.01
C ALA A 67 1.64 5.70 -11.66
N VAL A 68 1.02 6.79 -11.23
CA VAL A 68 -0.29 7.23 -11.72
C VAL A 68 -0.11 8.55 -12.44
N ARG A 69 -0.46 8.59 -13.73
CA ARG A 69 -0.55 9.84 -14.47
C ARG A 69 -1.85 10.53 -14.15
N LEU A 70 -1.76 11.77 -13.67
CA LEU A 70 -2.89 12.63 -13.33
C LEU A 70 -3.02 13.69 -14.41
N SER A 71 -4.21 13.79 -15.01
CA SER A 71 -4.53 14.75 -16.05
C SER A 71 -5.51 15.79 -15.52
N GLY A 72 -5.26 17.06 -15.83
CA GLY A 72 -5.99 18.20 -15.30
C GLY A 72 -5.17 19.04 -14.31
N PRO A 73 -5.72 20.19 -13.87
CA PRO A 73 -5.13 20.94 -12.77
C PRO A 73 -5.23 20.14 -11.48
N LEU A 74 -4.15 20.13 -10.68
CA LEU A 74 -4.09 19.39 -9.42
C LEU A 74 -4.01 20.36 -8.24
N ASN A 75 -4.92 20.22 -7.28
CA ASN A 75 -4.78 20.88 -5.98
C ASN A 75 -3.80 20.06 -5.11
N ILE A 76 -2.53 20.47 -5.12
CA ILE A 76 -1.44 19.77 -4.43
C ILE A 76 -1.70 19.65 -2.92
N ASP A 77 -2.24 20.69 -2.26
CA ASP A 77 -2.54 20.65 -0.82
C ASP A 77 -3.63 19.61 -0.51
N ALA A 78 -4.74 19.64 -1.26
CA ALA A 78 -5.81 18.66 -1.10
C ALA A 78 -5.32 17.22 -1.35
N PHE A 79 -4.44 17.04 -2.34
CA PHE A 79 -3.85 15.73 -2.65
C PHE A 79 -2.90 15.24 -1.56
N HIS A 80 -2.06 16.12 -1.01
CA HIS A 80 -1.16 15.75 0.09
C HIS A 80 -1.94 15.44 1.38
N ARG A 81 -3.01 16.19 1.64
CA ARG A 81 -3.94 15.91 2.75
C ARG A 81 -4.68 14.60 2.56
N SER A 82 -5.15 14.27 1.35
CA SER A 82 -5.84 13.00 1.09
C SER A 82 -4.92 11.82 1.33
N LEU A 83 -3.67 11.86 0.86
CA LEU A 83 -2.66 10.83 1.15
C LEU A 83 -2.49 10.60 2.65
N ASN A 84 -2.32 11.68 3.42
CA ASN A 84 -2.08 11.59 4.85
C ASN A 84 -3.33 11.16 5.63
N GLU A 85 -4.53 11.47 5.15
CA GLU A 85 -5.77 10.99 5.75
C GLU A 85 -5.96 9.49 5.52
N VAL A 86 -5.58 8.95 4.36
CA VAL A 86 -5.53 7.49 4.13
C VAL A 86 -4.55 6.84 5.12
N VAL A 87 -3.33 7.38 5.25
CA VAL A 87 -2.33 6.87 6.20
C VAL A 87 -2.84 6.94 7.65
N ARG A 88 -3.56 7.99 8.02
CA ARG A 88 -4.15 8.12 9.36
C ARG A 88 -5.17 7.01 9.64
N ARG A 89 -6.04 6.71 8.67
CA ARG A 89 -7.15 5.75 8.80
C ARG A 89 -6.70 4.30 8.87
N HIS A 90 -5.60 3.94 8.21
CA HIS A 90 -5.14 2.55 8.12
C HIS A 90 -3.91 2.31 9.00
N GLU A 91 -4.06 1.50 10.05
CA GLU A 91 -2.96 1.18 10.97
C GLU A 91 -1.75 0.57 10.26
N SER A 92 -1.98 -0.29 9.27
CA SER A 92 -0.93 -0.95 8.50
C SER A 92 0.06 0.02 7.87
N LEU A 93 -0.41 1.16 7.34
CA LEU A 93 0.44 2.19 6.72
C LEU A 93 1.29 2.96 7.73
N ARG A 94 1.06 2.77 9.03
CA ARG A 94 1.82 3.37 10.14
C ARG A 94 2.49 2.30 11.02
N THR A 95 2.56 1.06 10.55
CA THR A 95 3.16 -0.06 11.26
C THR A 95 4.63 -0.24 10.87
N THR A 96 5.49 -0.40 11.87
CA THR A 96 6.84 -0.97 11.71
C THR A 96 6.95 -2.31 12.43
N PHE A 97 8.05 -3.02 12.24
CA PHE A 97 8.25 -4.39 12.71
C PHE A 97 9.56 -4.47 13.46
N ARG A 98 9.57 -5.00 14.68
CA ARG A 98 10.80 -5.16 15.47
C ARG A 98 10.74 -6.40 16.34
N ALA A 99 11.90 -6.96 16.67
CA ALA A 99 12.00 -7.99 17.69
C ALA A 99 11.89 -7.34 19.10
N VAL A 100 10.95 -7.81 19.90
CA VAL A 100 10.82 -7.49 21.33
C VAL A 100 10.87 -8.82 22.07
N ASP A 101 11.83 -8.99 22.99
CA ASP A 101 12.08 -10.25 23.70
C ASP A 101 12.21 -11.45 22.75
N ASP A 102 13.00 -11.29 21.69
CA ASP A 102 13.25 -12.29 20.62
C ASP A 102 12.01 -12.71 19.81
N GLN A 103 10.87 -12.00 19.94
CA GLN A 103 9.66 -12.24 19.15
C GLN A 103 9.39 -11.05 18.22
N PRO A 104 9.15 -11.28 16.91
CA PRO A 104 8.77 -10.19 16.01
C PRO A 104 7.39 -9.65 16.38
N GLN A 105 7.27 -8.32 16.46
CA GLN A 105 6.03 -7.64 16.78
C GLN A 105 5.78 -6.47 15.82
N GLN A 106 4.50 -6.20 15.56
CA GLN A 106 4.03 -5.01 14.86
C GLN A 106 3.96 -3.84 15.85
N ILE A 107 4.50 -2.69 15.45
CA ILE A 107 4.49 -1.45 16.22
C ILE A 107 3.73 -0.41 15.44
N VAL A 108 2.52 -0.11 15.89
CA VAL A 108 1.62 0.85 15.24
C VAL A 108 1.91 2.26 15.79
N ALA A 109 2.46 3.15 14.96
CA ALA A 109 2.69 4.54 15.37
C ALA A 109 1.35 5.29 15.50
N PRO A 110 1.07 6.03 16.59
CA PRO A 110 -0.24 6.68 16.80
C PRO A 110 -0.60 7.70 15.71
N SER A 111 0.42 8.28 15.08
CA SER A 111 0.30 9.16 13.93
C SER A 111 1.54 9.05 13.07
N LEU A 112 1.39 9.20 11.76
CA LEU A 112 2.49 9.25 10.81
C LEU A 112 2.14 10.26 9.73
N HIS A 113 3.09 11.13 9.38
CA HIS A 113 2.95 12.07 8.27
C HIS A 113 3.91 11.67 7.15
N ILE A 114 3.37 11.50 5.95
CA ILE A 114 4.13 11.14 4.75
C ILE A 114 4.39 12.40 3.94
N PRO A 115 5.66 12.74 3.67
CA PRO A 115 5.99 13.87 2.82
C PRO A 115 5.60 13.58 1.37
N LEU A 116 5.26 14.64 0.64
CA LEU A 116 5.02 14.59 -0.81
C LEU A 116 5.99 15.56 -1.50
N PRO A 117 7.28 15.20 -1.65
CA PRO A 117 8.21 15.98 -2.45
C PRO A 117 7.68 16.18 -3.87
N ILE A 118 7.92 17.38 -4.40
CA ILE A 118 7.47 17.77 -5.73
C ILE A 118 8.69 18.07 -6.58
N LEU A 119 8.86 17.33 -7.68
CA LEU A 119 9.92 17.57 -8.65
C LEU A 119 9.31 18.24 -9.89
N ASP A 120 9.69 19.48 -10.12
CA ASP A 120 9.25 20.23 -11.31
C ASP A 120 10.10 19.85 -12.52
N LEU A 121 9.46 19.20 -13.50
CA LEU A 121 10.04 18.81 -14.78
C LEU A 121 9.45 19.62 -15.94
N SER A 122 8.60 20.61 -15.66
CA SER A 122 7.85 21.35 -16.67
C SER A 122 8.71 22.20 -17.61
N GLN A 123 9.94 22.51 -17.21
CA GLN A 123 10.90 23.28 -18.00
C GLN A 123 11.79 22.40 -18.89
N LEU A 124 11.68 21.07 -18.79
CA LEU A 124 12.46 20.15 -19.62
C LEU A 124 11.80 19.93 -20.99
N PRO A 125 12.59 19.83 -22.08
CA PRO A 125 12.08 19.34 -23.36
C PRO A 125 11.52 17.92 -23.24
N GLU A 126 10.48 17.59 -24.00
CA GLU A 126 9.71 16.33 -23.88
C GLU A 126 10.57 15.03 -23.88
N PRO A 127 11.63 14.88 -24.70
CA PRO A 127 12.51 13.71 -24.61
C PRO A 127 13.27 13.61 -23.28
N GLN A 128 13.70 14.75 -22.71
CA GLN A 128 14.41 14.80 -21.43
C GLN A 128 13.44 14.63 -20.26
N GLN A 129 12.24 15.20 -20.36
CA GLN A 129 11.18 15.05 -19.38
C GLN A 129 10.78 13.58 -19.23
N THR A 130 10.53 12.89 -20.36
CA THR A 130 10.20 11.46 -20.37
C THR A 130 11.30 10.60 -19.75
N ALA A 131 12.57 10.89 -20.09
CA ALA A 131 13.71 10.18 -19.50
C ALA A 131 13.81 10.40 -17.98
N ALA A 132 13.61 11.64 -17.51
CA ALA A 132 13.62 11.98 -16.09
C ALA A 132 12.49 11.27 -15.32
N VAL A 133 11.27 11.23 -15.88
CA VAL A 133 10.14 10.47 -15.31
C VAL A 133 10.51 8.99 -15.18
N GLN A 134 11.07 8.37 -16.22
CA GLN A 134 11.44 6.96 -16.18
C GLN A 134 12.53 6.68 -15.15
N GLN A 135 13.56 7.52 -15.07
CA GLN A 135 14.61 7.41 -14.04
C GLN A 135 14.01 7.45 -12.64
N ARG A 136 12.99 8.30 -12.46
CA ARG A 136 12.40 8.53 -11.17
C ARG A 136 11.43 7.44 -10.74
N ILE A 137 10.66 6.88 -11.68
CA ILE A 137 9.93 5.62 -11.48
C ILE A 137 10.88 4.50 -11.05
N THR A 138 11.97 4.29 -11.80
CA THR A 138 12.91 3.20 -11.52
C THR A 138 13.50 3.30 -10.12
N ALA A 139 13.95 4.47 -9.71
CA ALA A 139 14.56 4.61 -8.39
C ALA A 139 13.55 4.95 -7.27
N ASN A 140 12.26 5.08 -7.57
CA ASN A 140 11.19 4.93 -6.58
C ASN A 140 10.98 3.44 -6.28
N ALA A 141 10.87 2.62 -7.33
CA ALA A 141 10.74 1.16 -7.24
C ALA A 141 11.93 0.43 -6.60
N ASN A 142 13.08 1.09 -6.49
CA ASN A 142 14.28 0.56 -5.83
C ASN A 142 14.55 1.22 -4.48
N TYR A 143 13.54 1.84 -3.86
CA TYR A 143 13.68 2.39 -2.52
C TYR A 143 13.78 1.24 -1.51
N ALA A 144 14.92 1.12 -0.83
CA ALA A 144 15.11 0.13 0.24
C ALA A 144 14.43 0.61 1.52
N PHE A 145 13.36 -0.07 1.94
CA PHE A 145 12.66 0.22 3.19
C PHE A 145 13.38 -0.42 4.39
N ASP A 146 13.44 0.31 5.51
CA ASP A 146 13.83 -0.25 6.80
C ASP A 146 12.57 -0.65 7.57
N LEU A 147 12.32 -1.96 7.68
CA LEU A 147 11.11 -2.48 8.33
C LEU A 147 11.03 -2.12 9.83
N THR A 148 12.15 -1.79 10.47
CA THR A 148 12.22 -1.44 11.89
C THR A 148 11.87 0.01 12.16
N HIS A 149 12.37 0.92 11.32
CA HIS A 149 12.26 2.37 11.56
C HIS A 149 11.19 3.04 10.69
N GLY A 150 10.89 2.48 9.52
CA GLY A 150 9.93 3.04 8.56
C GLY A 150 10.26 4.49 8.13
N PRO A 151 9.27 5.21 7.56
CA PRO A 151 7.97 4.71 7.14
C PRO A 151 8.08 3.65 6.03
N LEU A 152 7.09 2.75 5.92
CA LEU A 152 7.06 1.68 4.91
C LEU A 152 6.28 2.06 3.65
N LEU A 153 6.10 3.37 3.45
CA LEU A 153 5.67 3.97 2.20
C LEU A 153 6.46 5.23 1.89
N CYS A 154 6.68 5.49 0.61
CA CYS A 154 7.25 6.74 0.11
C CYS A 154 6.44 7.24 -1.10
N ALA A 155 6.33 8.56 -1.21
CA ALA A 155 5.49 9.22 -2.20
C ALA A 155 6.27 10.38 -2.84
N GLU A 156 5.98 10.67 -4.11
CA GLU A 156 6.57 11.80 -4.83
C GLU A 156 5.63 12.25 -5.94
N LEU A 157 5.62 13.54 -6.23
CA LEU A 157 4.83 14.12 -7.31
C LEU A 157 5.75 14.77 -8.35
N LEU A 158 5.67 14.30 -9.59
CA LEU A 158 6.37 14.91 -10.72
C LEU A 158 5.41 15.88 -11.41
N HIS A 159 5.76 17.16 -11.47
CA HIS A 159 4.99 18.18 -12.18
C HIS A 159 5.53 18.30 -13.61
N LEU A 160 4.73 17.92 -14.61
CA LEU A 160 5.11 17.95 -16.02
C LEU A 160 4.57 19.19 -16.73
N SER A 161 3.38 19.63 -16.36
CA SER A 161 2.77 20.89 -16.79
C SER A 161 1.59 21.25 -15.86
N ALA A 162 0.98 22.41 -16.08
CA ALA A 162 -0.23 22.82 -15.38
C ALA A 162 -1.41 21.84 -15.50
N GLN A 163 -1.36 20.89 -16.45
CA GLN A 163 -2.40 19.91 -16.73
C GLN A 163 -1.93 18.46 -16.59
N GLU A 164 -0.66 18.23 -16.27
CA GLU A 164 -0.09 16.87 -16.24
C GLU A 164 0.88 16.68 -15.09
N HIS A 165 0.62 15.63 -14.32
CA HIS A 165 1.43 15.24 -13.18
C HIS A 165 1.62 13.72 -13.18
N VAL A 166 2.69 13.24 -12.55
CA VAL A 166 2.89 11.80 -12.29
C VAL A 166 3.07 11.63 -10.79
N PHE A 167 2.13 10.93 -10.17
CA PHE A 167 2.23 10.52 -8.77
C PHE A 167 2.96 9.19 -8.68
N LEU A 168 4.07 9.17 -7.95
CA LEU A 168 4.82 7.97 -7.62
C LEU A 168 4.53 7.57 -6.18
N LEU A 169 4.27 6.29 -5.98
CA LEU A 169 4.07 5.69 -4.67
C LEU A 169 4.76 4.33 -4.65
N ASP A 170 5.54 4.08 -3.61
CA ASP A 170 6.03 2.74 -3.29
C ASP A 170 5.66 2.41 -1.84
N ILE A 171 5.28 1.16 -1.61
CA ILE A 171 4.86 0.64 -0.32
C ILE A 171 5.42 -0.76 -0.17
N HIS A 172 5.95 -1.10 1.01
CA HIS A 172 6.44 -2.45 1.26
C HIS A 172 5.28 -3.46 1.40
N HIS A 173 5.40 -4.63 0.77
CA HIS A 173 4.34 -5.65 0.71
C HIS A 173 3.95 -6.22 2.09
N ILE A 174 4.79 -6.02 3.12
CA ILE A 174 4.47 -6.44 4.50
C ILE A 174 3.30 -5.66 5.12
N VAL A 175 2.97 -4.48 4.59
CA VAL A 175 1.86 -3.62 5.02
C VAL A 175 0.82 -3.37 3.93
N PHE A 176 1.00 -3.94 2.73
CA PHE A 176 0.21 -3.62 1.55
C PHE A 176 0.18 -4.78 0.56
N ASP A 177 -0.91 -4.93 -0.19
CA ASP A 177 -1.04 -5.97 -1.21
C ASP A 177 -1.76 -5.47 -2.47
N GLY A 178 -1.86 -6.34 -3.48
CA GLY A 178 -2.51 -5.99 -4.75
C GLY A 178 -4.00 -5.65 -4.63
N TRP A 179 -4.70 -6.21 -3.63
CA TRP A 179 -6.10 -5.86 -3.37
C TRP A 179 -6.20 -4.45 -2.78
N SER A 180 -5.27 -4.11 -1.88
CA SER A 180 -5.18 -2.83 -1.18
C SER A 180 -4.94 -1.67 -2.14
N VAL A 181 -4.25 -1.87 -3.28
CA VAL A 181 -4.04 -0.84 -4.32
C VAL A 181 -5.37 -0.21 -4.76
N GLY A 182 -6.37 -1.03 -5.09
CA GLY A 182 -7.65 -0.55 -5.59
C GLY A 182 -8.44 0.23 -4.54
N LEU A 183 -8.41 -0.24 -3.29
CA LEU A 183 -9.04 0.44 -2.16
C LEU A 183 -8.35 1.78 -1.86
N PHE A 184 -7.02 1.78 -1.83
CA PHE A 184 -6.20 2.97 -1.59
C PHE A 184 -6.50 4.06 -2.60
N LEU A 185 -6.46 3.75 -3.90
CA LEU A 185 -6.73 4.74 -4.96
C LEU A 185 -8.17 5.28 -4.90
N ARG A 186 -9.13 4.42 -4.56
CA ARG A 186 -10.53 4.83 -4.38
C ARG A 186 -10.68 5.80 -3.20
N GLU A 187 -10.12 5.47 -2.03
CA GLU A 187 -10.16 6.34 -0.86
C GLU A 187 -9.45 7.67 -1.10
N LEU A 188 -8.26 7.62 -1.71
CA LEU A 188 -7.49 8.81 -2.07
C LEU A 188 -8.31 9.78 -2.94
N THR A 189 -9.04 9.24 -3.92
CA THR A 189 -9.91 10.03 -4.81
C THR A 189 -11.07 10.67 -4.06
N VAL A 190 -11.80 9.90 -3.24
CA VAL A 190 -12.93 10.40 -2.45
C VAL A 190 -12.48 11.51 -1.49
N LEU A 191 -11.35 11.30 -0.80
CA LEU A 191 -10.79 12.28 0.12
C LEU A 191 -10.27 13.52 -0.59
N TYR A 192 -9.68 13.36 -1.78
CA TYR A 192 -9.25 14.49 -2.61
C TYR A 192 -10.45 15.38 -2.99
N ASP A 193 -11.54 14.79 -3.50
CA ASP A 193 -12.74 15.53 -3.89
C ASP A 193 -13.34 16.28 -2.70
N ALA A 194 -13.41 15.63 -1.53
CA ALA A 194 -13.87 16.27 -0.30
C ALA A 194 -13.00 17.46 0.10
N PHE A 195 -11.67 17.31 0.11
CA PHE A 195 -10.76 18.39 0.50
C PHE A 195 -10.72 19.54 -0.50
N VAL A 196 -10.84 19.27 -1.81
CA VAL A 196 -11.01 20.31 -2.83
C VAL A 196 -12.30 21.10 -2.60
N ALA A 197 -13.38 20.42 -2.21
CA ALA A 197 -14.66 21.05 -1.88
C ALA A 197 -14.68 21.72 -0.48
N GLY A 198 -13.58 21.67 0.28
CA GLY A 198 -13.51 22.20 1.64
C GLY A 198 -14.33 21.40 2.66
N GLN A 199 -14.67 20.15 2.34
CA GLN A 199 -15.41 19.23 3.22
C GLN A 199 -14.45 18.46 4.14
N PRO A 200 -14.94 18.00 5.31
CA PRO A 200 -14.17 17.10 6.17
C PRO A 200 -14.03 15.69 5.56
N SER A 201 -13.06 14.94 6.08
CA SER A 201 -12.79 13.52 5.77
C SER A 201 -13.69 12.53 6.50
#